data_AF-A0A0T6BB56-F1
#
_entry.id   AF-A0A0T6BB56-F1
#
_cell.length_a   1.000
_cell.length_b   1.000
_cell.length_c   1.000
_cell.angle_alpha   90.00
_cell.angle_beta   90.00
_cell.angle_gamma   90.00
#
_symmetry.space_group_name_H-M   'P 1'
#
loop_
_entity.id
_entity.type
_entity.pdbx_description
1 polymer ?
#
loop_
_entity_poly.entity_id
_entity_poly.type
_entity_poly.pdbx_seq_one_letter_code
_entity_poly.pdbx_strand_id
1 'polypeptide(L)'
;MMDLLILILVLFLGKVVQAELRPAANLTLETAHYTCLLGSGIEINAIKNSLNGSYSDDKQLPQYFQCMFRMYSLLDMQGNLKNETIFDAIHSLEKDHLYTEEGVLTCQNETLYMNVTQNAIAYKFFKCFRNYTDNAYYWSILKYLLSKQQDIYAALTPTQSLKLETVHYTCAMGSDVKLQPIKDSLNGIYSNDSQLELYFQCVFRMYGYIDRNGKLKNETMLNSIPADDKDELYTADAIKTCQHVWTPTPSAIAYEFFKCFRNETDAAEYWTTLKELSSKNDKQDVSNVLVDFLL
;
A
#
# COMPACT_ATOMS: atom_id res chain seq x y z
N MET A 1 16.18 3.89 17.30
CA MET A 1 15.99 3.09 16.06
C MET A 1 14.49 2.86 15.98
N MET A 2 13.76 3.74 15.30
CA MET A 2 12.30 3.83 15.35
C MET A 2 11.65 2.52 14.91
N ASP A 3 10.91 1.89 15.81
CA ASP A 3 10.18 0.66 15.53
C ASP A 3 8.96 0.93 14.64
N LEU A 4 8.66 -0.09 13.86
CA LEU A 4 7.80 -0.10 12.69
C LEU A 4 6.43 0.52 12.89
N LEU A 5 5.88 0.35 14.07
CA LEU A 5 4.44 0.44 14.29
C LEU A 5 3.98 1.83 14.71
N ILE A 6 4.81 2.57 15.45
CA ILE A 6 4.62 4.02 15.59
C ILE A 6 4.86 4.70 14.26
N LEU A 7 5.87 4.29 13.51
CA LEU A 7 6.07 4.89 12.20
C LEU A 7 4.92 4.59 11.24
N ILE A 8 4.27 3.41 11.32
CA ILE A 8 3.04 3.11 10.58
C ILE A 8 1.90 4.00 11.06
N LEU A 9 1.66 4.10 12.37
CA LEU A 9 0.60 4.94 12.93
C LEU A 9 0.88 6.43 12.78
N VAL A 10 2.13 6.89 12.66
CA VAL A 10 2.52 8.29 12.48
C VAL A 10 2.71 8.64 11.01
N LEU A 11 3.06 7.70 10.12
CA LEU A 11 3.07 7.92 8.66
C LEU A 11 1.72 7.68 8.01
N PHE A 12 0.85 6.83 8.56
CA PHE A 12 -0.56 6.80 8.16
C PHE A 12 -1.27 8.11 8.52
N LEU A 13 -0.77 8.83 9.54
CA LEU A 13 -1.49 9.91 10.18
C LEU A 13 -0.82 11.31 9.96
N GLY A 14 0.46 11.54 10.26
CA GLY A 14 1.06 12.89 10.25
C GLY A 14 1.62 13.46 8.94
N LYS A 15 1.93 12.64 7.91
CA LYS A 15 2.59 13.14 6.67
C LYS A 15 1.90 12.86 5.33
N VAL A 16 0.67 12.34 5.34
CA VAL A 16 -0.08 12.04 4.10
C VAL A 16 -0.69 13.30 3.45
N VAL A 17 -0.70 14.44 4.16
CA VAL A 17 -1.43 15.66 3.74
C VAL A 17 -0.79 16.43 2.56
N GLN A 18 0.43 16.10 2.10
CA GLN A 18 1.05 16.79 0.96
C GLN A 18 1.54 15.88 -0.18
N ALA A 19 1.34 14.57 -0.09
CA ALA A 19 1.61 13.67 -1.21
C ALA A 19 0.29 13.24 -1.83
N GLU A 20 -0.05 13.83 -2.97
CA GLU A 20 -1.01 13.26 -3.91
C GLU A 20 -0.62 11.79 -4.13
N LEU A 21 -1.34 10.86 -3.50
CA LEU A 21 -1.04 9.42 -3.49
C LEU A 21 -1.24 8.86 -4.91
N ARG A 22 -0.20 9.04 -5.73
CA ARG A 22 0.14 8.22 -6.90
C ARG A 22 0.15 6.73 -6.50
N PRO A 23 -0.10 5.79 -7.44
CA PRO A 23 -0.15 4.36 -7.16
C PRO A 23 1.03 3.93 -6.30
N ALA A 24 0.76 3.14 -5.25
CA ALA A 24 1.65 2.68 -4.18
C ALA A 24 3.14 2.84 -4.53
N ALA A 25 3.73 3.95 -4.09
CA ALA A 25 5.07 4.37 -4.50
C ALA A 25 6.21 3.57 -3.85
N ASN A 26 5.93 2.42 -3.21
CA ASN A 26 6.92 1.56 -2.54
C ASN A 26 6.61 0.05 -2.63
N LEU A 27 5.83 -0.35 -3.63
CA LEU A 27 5.47 -1.75 -3.76
C LEU A 27 6.69 -2.62 -4.11
N THR A 28 7.21 -3.34 -3.12
CA THR A 28 8.32 -4.27 -3.39
C THR A 28 7.86 -5.43 -4.29
N LEU A 29 8.77 -6.03 -5.07
CA LEU A 29 8.46 -7.27 -5.83
C LEU A 29 7.85 -8.32 -4.93
N GLU A 30 8.38 -8.45 -3.73
CA GLU A 30 7.96 -9.42 -2.76
C GLU A 30 6.53 -9.13 -2.27
N THR A 31 6.20 -7.87 -1.97
CA THR A 31 4.83 -7.47 -1.61
C THR A 31 3.85 -7.75 -2.74
N ALA A 32 4.18 -7.29 -3.96
CA ALA A 32 3.36 -7.49 -5.14
C ALA A 32 3.11 -8.99 -5.35
N HIS A 33 4.20 -9.78 -5.28
CA HIS A 33 4.17 -11.21 -5.43
C HIS A 33 3.25 -11.87 -4.41
N TYR A 34 3.42 -11.61 -3.11
CA TYR A 34 2.58 -12.23 -2.07
C TYR A 34 1.12 -11.78 -2.15
N THR A 35 0.89 -10.50 -2.44
CA THR A 35 -0.46 -9.96 -2.62
C THR A 35 -1.18 -10.66 -3.75
N CYS A 36 -0.52 -10.76 -4.90
CA CYS A 36 -1.10 -11.41 -6.08
C CYS A 36 -1.19 -12.93 -5.92
N LEU A 37 -0.24 -13.57 -5.22
CA LEU A 37 -0.27 -14.99 -4.88
C LEU A 37 -1.51 -15.31 -4.04
N LEU A 38 -1.71 -14.57 -2.93
CA LEU A 38 -2.86 -14.74 -2.04
C LEU A 38 -4.18 -14.39 -2.74
N GLY A 39 -4.23 -13.29 -3.48
CA GLY A 39 -5.45 -12.83 -4.16
C GLY A 39 -5.91 -13.72 -5.30
N SER A 40 -4.98 -14.40 -5.98
CA SER A 40 -5.31 -15.35 -7.05
C SER A 40 -5.54 -16.77 -6.56
N GLY A 41 -4.98 -17.14 -5.39
CA GLY A 41 -4.99 -18.49 -4.85
C GLY A 41 -4.00 -19.47 -5.50
N ILE A 42 -3.16 -18.98 -6.42
CA ILE A 42 -2.34 -19.86 -7.25
C ILE A 42 -1.21 -20.54 -6.46
N GLU A 43 -0.89 -21.76 -6.85
CA GLU A 43 0.29 -22.48 -6.35
C GLU A 43 1.61 -21.83 -6.81
N ILE A 44 2.52 -21.59 -5.87
CA ILE A 44 3.80 -20.92 -6.13
C ILE A 44 4.65 -21.62 -7.21
N ASN A 45 4.50 -22.94 -7.35
CA ASN A 45 5.22 -23.73 -8.35
C ASN A 45 4.76 -23.41 -9.78
N ALA A 46 3.48 -23.09 -10.00
CA ALA A 46 2.98 -22.69 -11.30
C ALA A 46 3.59 -21.34 -11.75
N ILE A 47 3.78 -20.41 -10.80
CA ILE A 47 4.47 -19.13 -11.05
C ILE A 47 5.94 -19.37 -11.37
N LYS A 48 6.66 -20.14 -10.54
CA LYS A 48 8.09 -20.47 -10.74
C LYS A 48 8.34 -21.10 -12.11
N ASN A 49 7.50 -22.07 -12.48
CA ASN A 49 7.58 -22.72 -13.78
C ASN A 49 7.38 -21.70 -14.92
N SER A 50 6.38 -20.83 -14.79
CA SER A 50 6.08 -19.80 -15.81
C SER A 50 7.20 -18.77 -15.97
N LEU A 51 7.85 -18.34 -14.89
CA LEU A 51 9.02 -17.44 -14.92
C LEU A 51 10.22 -18.09 -15.64
N ASN A 52 10.33 -19.42 -15.56
CA ASN A 52 11.34 -20.22 -16.24
C ASN A 52 10.95 -20.63 -17.67
N GLY A 53 9.82 -20.12 -18.21
CA GLY A 53 9.35 -20.45 -19.56
C GLY A 53 8.56 -21.76 -19.66
N SER A 54 8.32 -22.45 -18.54
CA SER A 54 7.46 -23.64 -18.48
C SER A 54 6.04 -23.23 -18.09
N TYR A 55 5.21 -22.93 -19.08
CA TYR A 55 3.86 -22.43 -18.89
C TYR A 55 2.87 -23.54 -18.50
N SER A 56 1.96 -23.25 -17.59
CA SER A 56 0.87 -24.15 -17.17
C SER A 56 -0.49 -23.59 -17.56
N ASP A 57 -1.47 -24.47 -17.81
CA ASP A 57 -2.87 -24.09 -18.07
C ASP A 57 -3.68 -23.84 -16.78
N ASP A 58 -3.00 -23.50 -15.68
CA ASP A 58 -3.65 -23.17 -14.41
C ASP A 58 -4.55 -21.95 -14.59
N LYS A 59 -5.83 -22.12 -14.24
CA LYS A 59 -6.89 -21.11 -14.42
C LYS A 59 -6.68 -19.87 -13.55
N GLN A 60 -5.87 -19.94 -12.49
CA GLN A 60 -5.59 -18.85 -11.55
C GLN A 60 -4.39 -18.01 -12.01
N LEU A 61 -3.57 -18.52 -12.93
CA LEU A 61 -2.34 -17.86 -13.38
C LEU A 61 -2.62 -16.55 -14.13
N PRO A 62 -3.66 -16.45 -14.99
CA PRO A 62 -4.12 -15.16 -15.52
C PRO A 62 -4.40 -14.10 -14.46
N GLN A 63 -5.05 -14.48 -13.36
CA GLN A 63 -5.41 -13.55 -12.28
C GLN A 63 -4.18 -13.05 -11.54
N TYR A 64 -3.22 -13.93 -11.25
CA TYR A 64 -1.94 -13.57 -10.66
C TYR A 64 -1.19 -12.53 -11.51
N PHE A 65 -1.01 -12.77 -12.81
CA PHE A 65 -0.29 -11.84 -13.69
C PHE A 65 -1.06 -10.55 -13.92
N GLN A 66 -2.39 -10.58 -13.99
CA GLN A 66 -3.20 -9.37 -14.06
C GLN A 66 -2.99 -8.49 -12.83
N CYS A 67 -2.98 -9.10 -11.63
CA CYS A 67 -2.66 -8.40 -10.40
C CYS A 67 -1.25 -7.79 -10.46
N MET A 68 -0.22 -8.57 -10.81
CA MET A 68 1.17 -8.08 -10.88
C MET A 68 1.30 -6.91 -11.86
N PHE A 69 0.68 -6.99 -13.03
CA PHE A 69 0.78 -5.93 -14.03
C PHE A 69 0.07 -4.65 -13.59
N ARG A 70 -1.08 -4.75 -12.91
CA ARG A 70 -1.75 -3.58 -12.33
C ARG A 70 -0.91 -2.94 -11.23
N MET A 71 -0.30 -3.77 -10.41
CA MET A 71 0.58 -3.36 -9.32
C MET A 71 1.80 -2.56 -9.83
N TYR A 72 2.32 -2.91 -11.00
CA TYR A 72 3.38 -2.16 -11.70
C TYR A 72 2.88 -1.09 -12.68
N SER A 73 1.58 -0.78 -12.67
CA SER A 73 0.98 0.18 -13.60
C SER A 73 1.24 -0.15 -15.09
N LEU A 74 1.46 -1.42 -15.42
CA LEU A 74 1.60 -1.90 -16.80
C LEU A 74 0.23 -2.11 -17.47
N LEU A 75 -0.86 -2.08 -16.70
CA LEU A 75 -2.22 -2.07 -17.18
C LEU A 75 -2.95 -0.79 -16.75
N ASP A 76 -3.87 -0.31 -17.59
CA ASP A 76 -4.85 0.69 -17.21
C ASP A 76 -6.03 0.08 -16.41
N MET A 77 -7.00 0.92 -16.03
CA MET A 77 -8.19 0.48 -15.28
C MET A 77 -9.10 -0.45 -16.10
N GLN A 78 -9.06 -0.34 -17.43
CA GLN A 78 -9.82 -1.15 -18.37
C GLN A 78 -9.11 -2.48 -18.68
N GLY A 79 -7.88 -2.67 -18.22
CA GLY A 79 -7.08 -3.87 -18.44
C GLY A 79 -6.30 -3.86 -19.77
N ASN A 80 -6.09 -2.69 -20.39
CA ASN A 80 -5.22 -2.56 -21.55
C ASN A 80 -3.77 -2.30 -21.11
N LEU A 81 -2.82 -2.78 -21.92
CA LEU A 81 -1.40 -2.57 -21.69
C LEU A 81 -1.01 -1.09 -21.90
N LYS A 82 -0.19 -0.58 -20.97
CA LYS A 82 0.44 0.75 -21.04
C LYS A 82 1.83 0.63 -21.61
N ASN A 83 1.93 0.66 -22.93
CA ASN A 83 3.19 0.51 -23.64
C ASN A 83 4.22 1.56 -23.23
N GLU A 84 3.77 2.79 -22.96
CA GLU A 84 4.62 3.90 -22.52
C GLU A 84 5.42 3.53 -21.26
N THR A 85 4.78 2.89 -20.28
CA THR A 85 5.45 2.47 -19.04
C THR A 85 6.45 1.33 -19.29
N ILE A 86 6.16 0.45 -20.24
CA ILE A 86 7.06 -0.66 -20.62
C ILE A 86 8.25 -0.12 -21.41
N PHE A 87 8.03 0.82 -22.34
CA PHE A 87 9.09 1.46 -23.12
C PHE A 87 10.01 2.31 -22.25
N ASP A 88 9.46 3.09 -21.32
CA ASP A 88 10.25 3.84 -20.35
C ASP A 88 11.21 2.93 -19.56
N ALA A 89 10.77 1.70 -19.24
CA ALA A 89 11.60 0.71 -18.58
C ALA A 89 12.64 0.04 -19.48
N ILE A 90 12.33 -0.13 -20.76
CA ILE A 90 13.28 -0.64 -21.75
C ILE A 90 14.36 0.42 -22.02
N HIS A 91 13.99 1.67 -22.24
CA HIS A 91 14.89 2.78 -22.57
C HIS A 91 15.92 3.05 -21.48
N SER A 92 15.54 2.88 -20.23
CA SER A 92 16.43 3.12 -19.11
C SER A 92 17.53 2.08 -18.90
N LEU A 93 17.47 0.94 -19.59
CA LEU A 93 18.39 -0.19 -19.39
C LEU A 93 19.56 -0.22 -20.37
N GLU A 94 19.72 0.83 -21.19
CA GLU A 94 20.80 1.08 -22.15
C GLU A 94 21.50 -0.19 -22.67
N LYS A 95 20.87 -0.81 -23.69
CA LYS A 95 21.47 -1.66 -24.75
C LYS A 95 20.35 -2.15 -25.67
N ASP A 96 20.46 -1.83 -26.97
CA ASP A 96 19.61 -2.28 -28.09
C ASP A 96 18.08 -2.29 -27.82
N HIS A 97 17.49 -1.10 -27.69
CA HIS A 97 16.05 -0.91 -27.44
C HIS A 97 15.15 -1.31 -28.63
N LEU A 98 15.69 -1.30 -29.86
CA LEU A 98 14.90 -1.53 -31.07
C LEU A 98 14.27 -2.93 -31.12
N TYR A 99 15.04 -3.97 -30.76
CA TYR A 99 14.53 -5.34 -30.79
C TYR A 99 13.46 -5.56 -29.72
N THR A 100 13.57 -4.88 -28.58
CA THR A 100 12.70 -5.09 -27.42
C THR A 100 11.40 -4.30 -27.51
N GLU A 101 11.40 -3.12 -28.14
CA GLU A 101 10.17 -2.42 -28.49
C GLU A 101 9.32 -3.19 -29.50
N GLU A 102 9.95 -3.73 -30.54
CA GLU A 102 9.29 -4.59 -31.53
C GLU A 102 8.64 -5.80 -30.84
N GLY A 103 9.30 -6.38 -29.84
CA GLY A 103 8.76 -7.45 -29.02
C GLY A 103 7.50 -7.05 -28.24
N VAL A 104 7.48 -5.87 -27.63
CA VAL A 104 6.30 -5.35 -26.92
C VAL A 104 5.13 -5.20 -27.90
N LEU A 105 5.35 -4.56 -29.06
CA LEU A 105 4.31 -4.33 -30.06
C LEU A 105 3.79 -5.64 -30.66
N THR A 106 4.70 -6.56 -30.98
CA THR A 106 4.35 -7.90 -31.50
C THR A 106 3.48 -8.64 -30.49
N CYS A 107 3.92 -8.71 -29.23
CA CYS A 107 3.19 -9.43 -28.19
C CYS A 107 1.86 -8.78 -27.83
N GLN A 108 1.78 -7.44 -27.84
CA GLN A 108 0.51 -6.75 -27.64
C GLN A 108 -0.47 -7.07 -28.77
N ASN A 109 -0.03 -7.01 -30.03
CA ASN A 109 -0.89 -7.35 -31.17
C ASN A 109 -1.42 -8.78 -31.06
N GLU A 110 -0.55 -9.76 -30.75
CA GLU A 110 -0.99 -11.15 -30.53
C GLU A 110 -2.03 -11.27 -29.42
N THR A 111 -1.92 -10.48 -28.34
CA THR A 111 -2.93 -10.48 -27.28
C THR A 111 -4.29 -9.90 -27.69
N LEU A 112 -4.32 -8.97 -28.66
CA LEU A 112 -5.54 -8.30 -29.12
C LEU A 112 -6.33 -9.11 -30.17
N TYR A 113 -5.65 -9.88 -31.02
CA TYR A 113 -6.31 -10.67 -32.08
C TYR A 113 -7.02 -11.93 -31.58
N MET A 114 -6.67 -12.40 -30.40
CA MET A 114 -7.36 -13.51 -29.76
C MET A 114 -8.56 -12.93 -29.00
N ASN A 115 -9.74 -13.52 -29.10
CA ASN A 115 -10.91 -13.10 -28.30
C ASN A 115 -10.69 -13.49 -26.82
N VAL A 116 -9.77 -12.78 -26.14
CA VAL A 116 -9.29 -13.11 -24.80
C VAL A 116 -10.12 -12.36 -23.77
N THR A 117 -10.44 -13.04 -22.67
CA THR A 117 -10.93 -12.39 -21.47
C THR A 117 -9.90 -11.38 -20.95
N GLN A 118 -10.34 -10.23 -20.45
CA GLN A 118 -9.46 -9.16 -19.97
C GLN A 118 -8.44 -9.64 -18.92
N ASN A 119 -8.80 -10.63 -18.10
CA ASN A 119 -7.91 -11.21 -17.09
C ASN A 119 -6.75 -12.04 -17.67
N ALA A 120 -6.79 -12.43 -18.94
CA ALA A 120 -5.73 -13.20 -19.57
C ALA A 120 -4.79 -12.37 -20.46
N ILE A 121 -5.06 -11.07 -20.64
CA ILE A 121 -4.19 -10.15 -21.40
C ILE A 121 -2.79 -10.11 -20.79
N ALA A 122 -2.66 -9.82 -19.49
CA ALA A 122 -1.36 -9.74 -18.81
C ALA A 122 -0.56 -11.04 -18.91
N TYR A 123 -1.21 -12.19 -18.67
CA TYR A 123 -0.52 -13.47 -18.74
C TYR A 123 -0.06 -13.84 -20.15
N LYS A 124 -0.89 -13.60 -21.17
CA LYS A 124 -0.51 -13.84 -22.57
C LYS A 124 0.61 -12.92 -23.02
N PHE A 125 0.53 -11.63 -22.66
CA PHE A 125 1.60 -10.69 -22.96
C PHE A 125 2.90 -11.11 -22.27
N PHE A 126 2.86 -11.45 -20.98
CA PHE A 126 4.01 -11.97 -20.25
C PHE A 126 4.60 -13.20 -20.94
N LYS A 127 3.77 -14.19 -21.30
CA LYS A 127 4.19 -15.42 -21.97
C LYS A 127 4.87 -15.13 -23.31
N CYS A 128 4.26 -14.28 -24.14
CA CYS A 128 4.86 -13.88 -25.42
C CYS A 128 6.18 -13.12 -25.21
N PHE A 129 6.16 -12.08 -24.39
CA PHE A 129 7.31 -11.19 -24.19
C PHE A 129 8.50 -11.91 -23.56
N ARG A 130 8.24 -12.84 -22.64
CA ARG A 130 9.26 -13.71 -22.04
C ARG A 130 9.91 -14.65 -23.05
N ASN A 131 9.17 -15.15 -24.04
CA ASN A 131 9.71 -15.98 -25.13
C ASN A 131 10.42 -15.14 -26.19
N TYR A 132 10.00 -13.89 -26.38
CA TYR A 132 10.60 -12.96 -27.33
C TYR A 132 11.98 -12.46 -26.87
N THR A 133 12.14 -12.26 -25.56
CA THR A 133 13.35 -11.67 -24.96
C THR A 133 14.29 -12.72 -24.39
N ASP A 134 15.61 -12.47 -24.45
CA ASP A 134 16.57 -13.26 -23.70
C ASP A 134 16.30 -13.14 -22.19
N ASN A 135 16.51 -14.24 -21.47
CA ASN A 135 16.25 -14.36 -20.03
C ASN A 135 16.97 -13.26 -19.24
N ALA A 136 18.26 -13.00 -19.54
CA ALA A 136 19.04 -11.99 -18.83
C ALA A 136 18.47 -10.57 -19.00
N TYR A 137 17.97 -10.26 -20.19
CA TYR A 137 17.39 -8.96 -20.50
C TYR A 137 16.01 -8.79 -19.86
N TYR A 138 15.16 -9.83 -19.89
CA TYR A 138 13.87 -9.83 -19.20
C TYR A 138 14.01 -9.49 -17.70
N TRP A 139 14.96 -10.14 -17.01
CA TRP A 139 15.21 -9.86 -15.59
C TRP A 139 15.74 -8.45 -15.36
N SER A 140 16.43 -7.86 -16.33
CA SER A 140 16.92 -6.48 -16.24
C SER A 140 15.75 -5.49 -16.29
N ILE A 141 14.79 -5.67 -17.20
CA ILE A 141 13.54 -4.89 -17.28
C ILE A 141 12.77 -4.97 -15.96
N LEU A 142 12.58 -6.18 -15.45
CA LEU A 142 11.89 -6.37 -14.18
C LEU A 142 12.61 -5.66 -13.03
N LYS A 143 13.95 -5.79 -12.95
CA LYS A 143 14.75 -5.13 -11.91
C LYS A 143 14.66 -3.61 -11.98
N TYR A 144 14.63 -3.03 -13.19
CA TYR A 144 14.47 -1.58 -13.34
C TYR A 144 13.09 -1.10 -12.88
N LEU A 145 12.01 -1.77 -13.33
CA LEU A 145 10.64 -1.46 -12.91
C LEU A 145 10.50 -1.45 -11.39
N LEU A 146 11.22 -2.36 -10.72
CA LEU A 146 11.29 -2.43 -9.26
C LEU A 146 12.07 -1.28 -8.63
N SER A 147 13.17 -0.84 -9.25
CA SER A 147 14.02 0.24 -8.73
C SER A 147 13.36 1.62 -8.79
N LYS A 148 12.44 1.86 -9.73
CA LYS A 148 11.74 3.15 -9.88
C LYS A 148 10.67 3.42 -8.83
N GLN A 149 10.34 2.44 -8.00
CA GLN A 149 9.37 2.54 -6.92
C GLN A 149 10.04 2.74 -5.55
N GLN A 150 11.28 3.24 -5.46
CA GLN A 150 12.06 3.12 -4.21
C GLN A 150 12.29 4.43 -3.42
N ASP A 151 11.76 5.58 -3.84
CA ASP A 151 12.23 6.88 -3.34
C ASP A 151 11.30 7.63 -2.35
N ILE A 152 10.46 6.97 -1.53
CA ILE A 152 9.57 7.71 -0.58
C ILE A 152 9.64 7.30 0.90
N TYR A 153 10.39 6.28 1.34
CA TYR A 153 10.52 5.99 2.78
C TYR A 153 11.97 5.96 3.27
N ALA A 154 12.54 7.14 3.54
CA ALA A 154 13.76 7.25 4.37
C ALA A 154 13.51 6.89 5.85
N ALA A 155 12.25 6.65 6.25
CA ALA A 155 11.87 6.44 7.65
C ALA A 155 11.52 4.98 8.00
N LEU A 156 10.99 4.18 7.06
CA LEU A 156 10.72 2.74 7.26
C LEU A 156 11.89 1.89 6.75
N THR A 157 12.19 0.78 7.42
CA THR A 157 13.04 -0.26 6.81
C THR A 157 12.29 -1.04 5.71
N PRO A 158 12.99 -1.78 4.83
CA PRO A 158 12.32 -2.58 3.79
C PRO A 158 11.34 -3.63 4.36
N THR A 159 11.76 -4.37 5.39
CA THR A 159 10.92 -5.37 6.07
C THR A 159 9.66 -4.76 6.68
N GLN A 160 9.82 -3.55 7.18
CA GLN A 160 8.79 -2.75 7.78
C GLN A 160 7.72 -2.35 6.76
N SER A 161 8.15 -1.76 5.64
CA SER A 161 7.27 -1.41 4.52
C SER A 161 6.53 -2.64 3.97
N LEU A 162 7.23 -3.75 3.72
CA LEU A 162 6.63 -5.01 3.23
C LEU A 162 5.50 -5.52 4.14
N LYS A 163 5.70 -5.49 5.46
CA LYS A 163 4.68 -5.94 6.42
C LYS A 163 3.42 -5.07 6.36
N LEU A 164 3.58 -3.74 6.31
CA LEU A 164 2.46 -2.80 6.24
C LEU A 164 1.63 -3.02 4.97
N GLU A 165 2.31 -3.12 3.83
CA GLU A 165 1.64 -3.33 2.55
C GLU A 165 0.92 -4.67 2.50
N THR A 166 1.56 -5.75 2.99
CA THR A 166 0.95 -7.08 3.05
C THR A 166 -0.35 -7.05 3.87
N VAL A 167 -0.35 -6.38 5.02
CA VAL A 167 -1.55 -6.21 5.84
C VAL A 167 -2.61 -5.40 5.10
N HIS A 168 -2.23 -4.25 4.53
CA HIS A 168 -3.15 -3.40 3.78
C HIS A 168 -3.86 -4.16 2.66
N TYR A 169 -3.10 -4.85 1.79
CA TYR A 169 -3.68 -5.57 0.65
C TYR A 169 -4.51 -6.77 1.07
N THR A 170 -4.01 -7.56 2.02
CA THR A 170 -4.77 -8.72 2.54
C THR A 170 -6.12 -8.26 3.09
N CYS A 171 -6.13 -7.16 3.84
CA CYS A 171 -7.35 -6.65 4.44
C CYS A 171 -8.28 -5.95 3.45
N ALA A 172 -7.73 -5.18 2.49
CA ALA A 172 -8.53 -4.51 1.47
C ALA A 172 -9.24 -5.54 0.56
N MET A 173 -8.53 -6.59 0.14
CA MET A 173 -9.13 -7.68 -0.62
C MET A 173 -10.13 -8.48 0.22
N GLY A 174 -9.77 -8.81 1.47
CA GLY A 174 -10.60 -9.63 2.35
C GLY A 174 -11.91 -8.95 2.77
N SER A 175 -11.96 -7.63 2.80
CA SER A 175 -13.15 -6.86 3.14
C SER A 175 -13.93 -6.33 1.94
N ASP A 176 -13.40 -6.46 0.71
CA ASP A 176 -13.97 -5.87 -0.51
C ASP A 176 -14.21 -4.34 -0.39
N VAL A 177 -13.43 -3.65 0.45
CA VAL A 177 -13.53 -2.20 0.60
C VAL A 177 -12.90 -1.51 -0.61
N LYS A 178 -13.53 -0.43 -1.07
CA LYS A 178 -12.94 0.41 -2.10
C LYS A 178 -11.76 1.21 -1.54
N LEU A 179 -10.80 1.54 -2.40
CA LEU A 179 -9.61 2.29 -1.99
C LEU A 179 -9.95 3.69 -1.43
N GLN A 180 -10.98 4.36 -1.97
CA GLN A 180 -11.30 5.74 -1.61
C GLN A 180 -11.75 5.88 -0.13
N PRO A 181 -12.71 5.09 0.40
CA PRO A 181 -13.04 5.10 1.83
C PRO A 181 -11.85 4.88 2.77
N ILE A 182 -10.89 4.02 2.39
CA ILE A 182 -9.65 3.84 3.18
C ILE A 182 -8.89 5.16 3.19
N LYS A 183 -8.57 5.73 2.02
CA LYS A 183 -7.84 7.00 1.89
C LYS A 183 -8.50 8.13 2.68
N ASP A 184 -9.81 8.27 2.54
CA ASP A 184 -10.59 9.29 3.24
C ASP A 184 -10.43 9.13 4.76
N SER A 185 -10.53 7.91 5.28
CA SER A 185 -10.40 7.65 6.72
C SER A 185 -9.01 7.97 7.27
N LEU A 186 -7.95 7.78 6.48
CA LEU A 186 -6.59 8.18 6.87
C LEU A 186 -6.45 9.69 6.96
N ASN A 187 -7.25 10.43 6.17
CA ASN A 187 -7.30 11.88 6.18
C ASN A 187 -8.33 12.45 7.17
N GLY A 188 -8.85 11.63 8.09
CA GLY A 188 -9.85 12.06 9.07
C GLY A 188 -11.27 12.24 8.51
N ILE A 189 -11.51 11.82 7.26
CA ILE A 189 -12.82 11.84 6.61
C ILE A 189 -13.46 10.46 6.75
N TYR A 190 -14.43 10.33 7.64
CA TYR A 190 -15.03 9.05 7.98
C TYR A 190 -16.35 8.81 7.25
N SER A 191 -16.62 7.56 6.90
CA SER A 191 -17.86 7.13 6.25
C SER A 191 -18.42 5.90 6.97
N ASN A 192 -19.74 5.74 6.97
CA ASN A 192 -20.41 4.57 7.55
C ASN A 192 -20.44 3.42 6.54
N ASP A 193 -19.27 2.96 6.11
CA ASP A 193 -19.10 1.84 5.16
C ASP A 193 -18.77 0.56 5.95
N SER A 194 -19.65 -0.45 5.88
CA SER A 194 -19.44 -1.72 6.58
C SER A 194 -18.20 -2.48 6.08
N GLN A 195 -17.80 -2.31 4.82
CA GLN A 195 -16.58 -2.91 4.29
C GLN A 195 -15.33 -2.23 4.84
N LEU A 196 -15.41 -0.93 5.14
CA LEU A 196 -14.35 -0.19 5.81
C LEU A 196 -14.17 -0.65 7.26
N GLU A 197 -15.27 -0.93 7.98
CA GLU A 197 -15.17 -1.53 9.32
C GLU A 197 -14.47 -2.90 9.29
N LEU A 198 -14.84 -3.75 8.32
CA LEU A 198 -14.22 -5.07 8.15
C LEU A 198 -12.73 -4.96 7.78
N TYR A 199 -12.35 -3.95 6.98
CA TYR A 199 -10.96 -3.65 6.68
C TYR A 199 -10.18 -3.37 7.96
N PHE A 200 -10.64 -2.43 8.80
CA PHE A 200 -9.95 -2.10 10.05
C PHE A 200 -9.94 -3.27 11.04
N GLN A 201 -11.00 -4.07 11.10
CA GLN A 201 -11.00 -5.30 11.87
C GLN A 201 -9.88 -6.25 11.46
N CYS A 202 -9.72 -6.47 10.15
CA CYS A 202 -8.67 -7.32 9.62
C CYS A 202 -7.29 -6.76 9.99
N VAL A 203 -7.06 -5.46 9.80
CA VAL A 203 -5.80 -4.81 10.14
C VAL A 203 -5.47 -5.02 11.62
N PHE A 204 -6.42 -4.74 12.51
CA PHE A 204 -6.23 -4.89 13.96
C PHE A 204 -5.97 -6.35 14.37
N ARG A 205 -6.61 -7.32 13.69
CA ARG A 205 -6.35 -8.74 13.93
C ARG A 205 -4.96 -9.17 13.47
N MET A 206 -4.51 -8.69 12.32
CA MET A 206 -3.17 -8.99 11.79
C MET A 206 -2.06 -8.50 12.72
N TYR A 207 -2.28 -7.38 13.41
CA TYR A 207 -1.37 -6.88 14.44
C TYR A 207 -1.64 -7.44 15.86
N GLY A 208 -2.70 -8.23 16.03
CA GLY A 208 -3.06 -8.82 17.32
C GLY A 208 -3.66 -7.82 18.32
N TYR A 209 -4.11 -6.65 17.87
CA TYR A 209 -4.69 -5.58 18.69
C TYR A 209 -6.13 -5.82 19.09
N ILE A 210 -6.83 -6.67 18.36
CA ILE A 210 -8.18 -7.10 18.71
C ILE A 210 -8.26 -8.62 18.65
N ASP A 211 -8.95 -9.23 19.61
CA ASP A 211 -9.20 -10.67 19.57
C ASP A 211 -10.41 -11.05 18.69
N ARG A 212 -10.76 -12.33 18.66
CA ARG A 212 -11.89 -12.82 17.85
C ARG A 212 -13.23 -12.26 18.33
N ASN A 213 -13.35 -11.92 19.61
CA ASN A 213 -14.57 -11.43 20.26
C ASN A 213 -14.67 -9.90 20.24
N GLY A 214 -13.70 -9.20 19.65
CA GLY A 214 -13.71 -7.73 19.60
C GLY A 214 -13.05 -7.06 20.81
N LYS A 215 -12.39 -7.81 21.70
CA LYS A 215 -11.68 -7.20 22.84
C LYS A 215 -10.37 -6.59 22.38
N LEU A 216 -10.21 -5.29 22.61
CA LEU A 216 -8.95 -4.58 22.39
C LEU A 216 -7.86 -5.07 23.35
N LYS A 217 -6.64 -5.22 22.83
CA LYS A 217 -5.45 -5.62 23.58
C LYS A 217 -4.52 -4.42 23.74
N ASN A 218 -4.89 -3.51 24.63
CA ASN A 218 -4.17 -2.25 24.84
C ASN A 218 -2.70 -2.45 25.19
N GLU A 219 -2.39 -3.45 26.01
CA GLU A 219 -1.01 -3.81 26.33
C GLU A 219 -0.22 -4.24 25.09
N THR A 220 -0.83 -4.96 24.15
CA THR A 220 -0.19 -5.32 22.87
C THR A 220 0.07 -4.07 22.02
N MET A 221 -0.87 -3.12 21.98
CA MET A 221 -0.69 -1.84 21.29
C MET A 221 0.44 -1.02 21.95
N LEU A 222 0.43 -0.86 23.27
CA LEU A 222 1.46 -0.14 24.02
C LEU A 222 2.84 -0.81 23.93
N ASN A 223 2.91 -2.14 23.88
CA ASN A 223 4.16 -2.85 23.72
C ASN A 223 4.71 -2.80 22.28
N SER A 224 3.88 -2.42 21.31
CA SER A 224 4.32 -2.17 19.94
C SER A 224 4.88 -0.76 19.70
N ILE A 225 4.80 0.10 20.72
CA ILE A 225 5.43 1.42 20.75
C ILE A 225 6.93 1.24 21.06
N PRO A 226 7.86 1.59 20.15
CA PRO A 226 9.30 1.66 20.38
C PRO A 226 9.63 2.31 21.71
N ALA A 227 10.60 1.76 22.45
CA ALA A 227 10.99 2.32 23.74
C ALA A 227 11.43 3.78 23.65
N ASP A 228 12.14 4.14 22.57
CA ASP A 228 12.61 5.51 22.28
C ASP A 228 11.45 6.51 22.11
N ASP A 229 10.26 6.02 21.75
CA ASP A 229 9.07 6.82 21.43
C ASP A 229 7.97 6.64 22.50
N LYS A 230 8.20 5.84 23.54
CA LYS A 230 7.24 5.69 24.67
C LYS A 230 7.11 6.97 25.49
N ASP A 231 8.15 7.80 25.44
CA ASP A 231 8.19 9.12 26.08
C ASP A 231 7.54 10.20 25.19
N GLU A 232 7.26 9.91 23.91
CA GLU A 232 6.35 10.71 23.08
C GLU A 232 4.91 10.46 23.55
N LEU A 233 4.56 11.17 24.63
CA LEU A 233 3.33 11.09 25.44
C LEU A 233 2.02 10.87 24.67
N TYR A 234 1.95 11.29 23.40
CA TYR A 234 0.70 11.39 22.65
C TYR A 234 0.14 10.04 22.19
N THR A 235 0.98 9.08 21.78
CA THR A 235 0.49 7.79 21.26
C THR A 235 -0.05 6.90 22.38
N ALA A 236 0.67 6.83 23.50
CA ALA A 236 0.24 6.04 24.65
C ALA A 236 -1.02 6.62 25.30
N ASP A 237 -1.13 7.95 25.35
CA ASP A 237 -2.31 8.61 25.91
C ASP A 237 -3.52 8.49 24.97
N ALA A 238 -3.35 8.59 23.66
CA ALA A 238 -4.41 8.30 22.69
C ALA A 238 -4.98 6.88 22.87
N ILE A 239 -4.12 5.87 23.05
CA ILE A 239 -4.57 4.49 23.32
C ILE A 239 -5.38 4.43 24.63
N LYS A 240 -4.90 5.06 25.70
CA LYS A 240 -5.61 5.08 26.99
C LYS A 240 -6.94 5.82 26.92
N THR A 241 -7.04 6.89 26.14
CA THR A 241 -8.29 7.62 25.92
C THR A 241 -9.28 6.77 25.14
N CYS A 242 -8.81 6.13 24.07
CA CYS A 242 -9.67 5.40 23.13
C CYS A 242 -10.01 3.97 23.54
N GLN A 243 -9.36 3.42 24.58
CA GLN A 243 -9.61 2.03 25.00
C GLN A 243 -11.03 1.72 25.46
N HIS A 244 -11.82 2.76 25.77
CA HIS A 244 -13.20 2.64 26.24
C HIS A 244 -14.22 2.61 25.09
N VAL A 245 -13.77 2.68 23.84
CA VAL A 245 -14.62 2.50 22.66
C VAL A 245 -15.29 1.13 22.73
N TRP A 246 -16.62 1.14 22.68
CA TRP A 246 -17.43 -0.07 22.66
C TRP A 246 -18.55 0.08 21.65
N THR A 247 -18.70 -0.94 20.81
CA THR A 247 -19.81 -1.09 19.87
C THR A 247 -20.23 -2.57 19.80
N PRO A 248 -21.42 -2.88 19.24
CA PRO A 248 -21.94 -4.25 19.26
C PRO A 248 -21.15 -5.26 18.44
N THR A 249 -20.35 -4.81 17.46
CA THR A 249 -19.63 -5.70 16.54
C THR A 249 -18.11 -5.49 16.65
N PRO A 250 -17.31 -6.57 16.59
CA PRO A 250 -15.86 -6.44 16.58
C PRO A 250 -15.29 -5.57 15.43
N SER A 251 -16.00 -5.48 14.30
CA SER A 251 -15.59 -4.61 13.18
C SER A 251 -15.76 -3.13 13.52
N ALA A 252 -16.92 -2.77 14.07
CA ALA A 252 -17.17 -1.42 14.52
C ALA A 252 -16.25 -1.02 15.68
N ILE A 253 -15.87 -1.95 16.57
CA ILE A 253 -14.91 -1.64 17.66
C ILE A 253 -13.56 -1.21 17.06
N ALA A 254 -13.02 -1.97 16.10
CA ALA A 254 -11.75 -1.64 15.47
C ALA A 254 -11.82 -0.29 14.72
N TYR A 255 -12.92 -0.03 14.01
CA TYR A 255 -13.12 1.21 13.27
C TYR A 255 -13.27 2.43 14.17
N GLU A 256 -14.12 2.35 15.20
CA GLU A 256 -14.33 3.44 16.16
C GLU A 256 -13.07 3.72 16.98
N PHE A 257 -12.31 2.67 17.33
CA PHE A 257 -11.01 2.87 17.99
C PHE A 257 -10.05 3.62 17.07
N PHE A 258 -9.95 3.24 15.79
CA PHE A 258 -9.12 3.94 14.82
C PHE A 258 -9.49 5.42 14.70
N LYS A 259 -10.79 5.73 14.56
CA LYS A 259 -11.30 7.11 14.51
C LYS A 259 -10.91 7.91 15.76
N CYS A 260 -11.15 7.35 16.94
CA CYS A 260 -10.78 7.99 18.19
C CYS A 260 -9.28 8.23 18.25
N PHE A 261 -8.49 7.19 17.98
CA PHE A 261 -7.04 7.26 18.05
C PHE A 261 -6.49 8.35 17.12
N ARG A 262 -6.97 8.38 15.86
CA ARG A 262 -6.61 9.41 14.87
C ARG A 262 -6.94 10.81 15.38
N ASN A 263 -8.14 11.03 15.89
CA ASN A 263 -8.54 12.34 16.40
C ASN A 263 -7.66 12.80 17.58
N GLU A 264 -7.30 11.88 18.49
CA GLU A 264 -6.42 12.19 19.63
C GLU A 264 -4.98 12.50 19.18
N THR A 265 -4.45 11.75 18.20
CA THR A 265 -3.11 12.00 17.67
C THR A 265 -3.02 13.29 16.87
N ASP A 266 -4.09 13.69 16.18
CA ASP A 266 -4.10 14.90 15.34
C ASP A 266 -4.17 16.15 16.18
N ALA A 267 -4.98 16.11 17.24
CA ALA A 267 -4.98 17.15 18.25
C ALA A 267 -3.57 17.32 18.84
N ALA A 268 -2.89 16.23 19.17
CA ALA A 268 -1.54 16.26 19.73
C ALA A 268 -0.48 16.82 18.77
N GLU A 269 -0.51 16.42 17.49
CA GLU A 269 0.41 16.92 16.46
C GLU A 269 0.18 18.43 16.20
N TYR A 270 -1.08 18.86 16.18
CA TYR A 270 -1.46 20.27 16.09
C TYR A 270 -0.91 21.08 17.28
N TRP A 271 -1.07 20.61 18.51
CA TRP A 271 -0.56 21.30 19.71
C TRP A 271 0.96 21.30 19.80
N THR A 272 1.63 20.25 19.32
CA THR A 272 3.10 20.19 19.28
C THR A 272 3.65 21.16 18.25
N THR A 273 3.06 21.20 17.06
CA THR A 273 3.37 22.20 16.02
C THR A 273 3.15 23.63 16.53
N LEU A 274 2.05 23.89 17.23
CA LEU A 274 1.80 25.20 17.85
C LEU A 274 2.79 25.56 18.96
N LYS A 275 3.21 24.60 19.81
CA LYS A 275 4.24 24.83 20.84
C LYS A 275 5.59 25.16 20.23
N GLU A 276 5.99 24.46 19.18
CA GLU A 276 7.23 24.75 18.44
C GLU A 276 7.18 26.12 17.74
N LEU A 277 6.03 26.49 17.17
CA LEU A 277 5.85 27.81 16.57
C LEU A 277 5.84 28.93 17.64
N SER A 278 5.20 28.70 18.79
CA SER A 278 5.15 29.66 19.90
C SER A 278 6.49 29.85 20.63
N SER A 279 7.34 28.83 20.65
CA SER A 279 8.67 28.88 21.27
C SER A 279 9.73 29.49 20.35
N LYS A 280 9.48 29.53 19.04
CA LYS A 280 10.37 30.15 18.03
C LYS A 280 10.07 31.63 17.77
N ASN A 281 8.90 32.15 18.18
CA ASN A 281 8.56 33.55 18.02
C ASN A 281 8.76 34.35 19.31
N ASP A 282 9.78 35.21 19.29
CA ASP A 282 9.93 36.31 20.22
C ASP A 282 8.69 37.21 20.20
N LYS A 283 8.31 37.69 21.38
CA LYS A 283 7.02 38.33 21.73
C LYS A 283 6.66 39.55 20.86
N GLN A 284 6.07 39.39 19.68
CA GLN A 284 5.39 40.55 19.06
C GLN A 284 4.22 40.25 18.12
N ASP A 285 3.91 39.01 17.73
CA ASP A 285 2.93 38.82 16.62
C ASP A 285 1.99 37.62 16.75
N VAL A 286 1.59 37.28 17.99
CA VAL A 286 0.63 36.19 18.21
C VAL A 286 -0.82 36.64 17.93
N SER A 287 -1.12 37.94 17.91
CA SER A 287 -2.50 38.42 17.68
C SER A 287 -2.92 38.41 16.21
N ASN A 288 -1.98 38.51 15.26
CA ASN A 288 -2.32 38.58 13.84
C ASN A 288 -2.59 37.20 13.22
N VAL A 289 -1.96 36.14 13.74
CA VAL A 289 -2.16 34.75 13.26
C VAL A 289 -3.56 34.21 13.60
N LEU A 290 -4.20 34.71 14.67
CA LEU A 290 -5.55 34.30 15.07
C LEU A 290 -6.66 34.95 14.24
N VAL A 291 -6.39 36.06 13.55
CA VAL A 291 -7.38 36.82 12.77
C VAL A 291 -7.51 36.29 11.34
N ASP A 292 -6.43 35.78 10.75
CA ASP A 292 -6.44 35.23 9.38
C ASP A 292 -7.05 33.83 9.28
N PHE A 293 -7.39 33.18 10.40
CA PHE A 293 -7.96 31.83 10.44
C PHE A 293 -9.48 31.80 10.71
N LEU A 294 -10.11 32.95 10.95
CA LEU A 294 -11.56 33.06 11.27
C LEU A 294 -12.37 33.87 10.23
N LEU A 295 -11.83 34.01 9.02
CA LEU A 295 -12.56 34.44 7.81
C LEU A 295 -12.40 33.38 6.72
#